data_AF-A0A2G9MCF4-F1
#
_entry.id   AF-A0A2G9MCF4-F1
#
_cell.length_a   1.000
_cell.length_b   1.000
_cell.length_c   1.000
_cell.angle_alpha   90.00
_cell.angle_beta   90.00
_cell.angle_gamma   90.00
#
_symmetry.space_group_name_H-M   'P 1'
#
loop_
_entity.id
_entity.type
_entity.pdbx_description
1 polymer ?
#
loop_
_entity_poly.entity_id
_entity_poly.type
_entity_poly.pdbx_seq_one_letter_code
_entity_poly.pdbx_strand_id
1 'polypeptide(L)'
;MNEFWEKVEHYNAKLITPAIVALLFVIVVELGFQEFAEHYHILITIFDTFVICVFVIDLIFLAVRAKSTVYFFKHYWLDIIAIFPFVLMMNLISRVYQVFAATGKLAIGQAILHESLEAKKGISALSKAGRFARWIRIGVRMVRVVTKSRLFTHFHARHHLAKRNLKKGYNQRAVEKARAKNKKMKMNAKKRSIKNIAKRRK
;
A
#
# COMPACT_ATOMS: atom_id res chain seq x y z
N MET A 1 10.03 -7.93 18.16
CA MET A 1 9.74 -6.48 18.09
C MET A 1 9.44 -6.06 19.52
N ASN A 2 9.93 -4.92 20.01
CA ASN A 2 9.68 -4.54 21.42
C ASN A 2 8.16 -4.44 21.66
N GLU A 3 7.69 -4.77 22.87
CA GLU A 3 6.26 -4.76 23.23
C GLU A 3 5.56 -3.43 22.93
N PHE A 4 6.30 -2.32 22.99
CA PHE A 4 5.82 -1.00 22.61
C PHE A 4 5.32 -0.94 21.16
N TRP A 5 6.08 -1.52 20.22
CA TRP A 5 5.74 -1.50 18.81
C TRP A 5 4.51 -2.36 18.49
N GLU A 6 4.30 -3.46 19.20
CA GLU A 6 3.10 -4.28 19.04
C GLU A 6 1.84 -3.57 19.54
N LYS A 7 1.95 -2.81 20.64
CA LYS A 7 0.83 -1.97 21.12
C LYS A 7 0.49 -0.88 20.11
N VAL A 8 1.50 -0.17 19.57
CA VAL A 8 1.29 0.87 18.55
C VAL A 8 0.67 0.29 17.29
N GLU A 9 1.12 -0.89 16.83
CA GLU A 9 0.52 -1.59 15.69
C GLU A 9 -0.96 -1.90 15.92
N HIS A 10 -1.33 -2.36 17.13
CA HIS A 10 -2.72 -2.68 17.46
C HIS A 10 -3.63 -1.43 17.45
N TYR A 11 -3.17 -0.33 18.03
CA TYR A 11 -3.90 0.94 18.01
C TYR A 11 -4.02 1.49 16.58
N ASN A 12 -2.94 1.44 15.80
CA ASN A 12 -2.94 1.92 14.42
C ASN A 12 -3.89 1.10 13.53
N ALA A 13 -3.88 -0.23 13.67
CA ALA A 13 -4.80 -1.11 12.95
C ALA A 13 -6.28 -0.79 13.25
N LYS A 14 -6.58 -0.37 14.48
CA LYS A 14 -7.91 0.08 14.89
C LYS A 14 -8.26 1.45 14.30
N LEU A 15 -7.28 2.33 14.10
CA LEU A 15 -7.44 3.66 13.50
C LEU A 15 -7.62 3.64 11.97
N ILE A 16 -7.18 2.59 11.28
CA ILE A 16 -7.37 2.45 9.83
C ILE A 16 -8.86 2.45 9.45
N THR A 17 -9.69 1.71 10.20
CA THR A 17 -11.13 1.60 9.90
C THR A 17 -11.84 2.96 9.97
N PRO A 18 -11.75 3.73 11.08
CA PRO A 18 -12.33 5.07 11.13
C PRO A 18 -11.67 6.04 10.15
N ALA A 19 -10.37 5.90 9.85
CA ALA A 19 -9.70 6.74 8.84
C ALA A 19 -10.28 6.54 7.43
N ILE A 20 -10.59 5.30 7.04
CA ILE A 20 -11.26 5.01 5.76
C ILE A 20 -12.68 5.59 5.74
N VAL A 21 -13.45 5.41 6.82
CA VAL A 21 -14.82 5.93 6.93
C VAL A 21 -14.82 7.46 6.86
N ALA A 22 -13.89 8.11 7.56
CA ALA A 22 -13.77 9.55 7.55
C ALA A 22 -13.31 10.07 6.18
N LEU A 23 -12.42 9.35 5.48
CA LEU A 23 -12.05 9.68 4.11
C LEU A 23 -13.23 9.52 3.14
N LEU A 24 -14.04 8.47 3.30
CA LEU A 24 -15.26 8.27 2.52
C LEU A 24 -16.25 9.42 2.76
N PHE A 25 -16.42 9.83 4.01
CA PHE A 25 -17.25 10.99 4.37
C PHE A 25 -16.76 12.27 3.67
N VAL A 26 -15.45 12.53 3.69
CA VAL A 26 -14.85 13.66 2.97
C VAL A 26 -15.13 13.61 1.47
N ILE A 27 -15.05 12.43 0.83
CA ILE A 27 -15.37 12.27 -0.59
C ILE A 27 -16.85 12.60 -0.85
N VAL A 28 -17.77 12.11 -0.01
CA VAL A 28 -19.22 12.34 -0.16
C VAL A 28 -19.55 13.82 0.00
N VAL A 29 -18.97 14.49 1.00
CA VAL A 29 -19.18 15.93 1.21
C VAL A 29 -18.64 16.74 0.04
N GLU A 30 -17.44 16.42 -0.47
CA GLU A 30 -16.83 17.17 -1.57
C GLU A 30 -17.56 16.95 -2.92
N LEU A 31 -18.20 15.80 -3.11
CA LEU A 31 -19.01 15.52 -4.31
C LEU A 31 -20.45 16.06 -4.22
N GLY A 32 -21.09 15.93 -3.05
CA GLY A 32 -22.50 16.26 -2.85
C GLY A 32 -22.78 17.70 -2.46
N PHE A 33 -21.84 18.39 -1.81
CA PHE A 33 -22.02 19.73 -1.24
C PHE A 33 -20.87 20.65 -1.62
N GLN A 34 -20.79 21.01 -2.90
CA GLN A 34 -19.68 21.79 -3.45
C GLN A 34 -19.49 23.15 -2.75
N GLU A 35 -20.57 23.89 -2.47
CA GLU A 35 -20.49 25.20 -1.80
C GLU A 35 -19.97 25.08 -0.35
N PHE A 36 -20.38 24.04 0.36
CA PHE A 36 -19.90 23.76 1.71
C PHE A 36 -18.42 23.35 1.72
N ALA A 37 -18.02 22.54 0.74
CA ALA A 37 -16.64 22.10 0.60
C ALA A 37 -15.69 23.26 0.25
N GLU A 38 -16.14 24.26 -0.50
CA GLU A 38 -15.35 25.44 -0.80
C GLU A 38 -15.19 26.35 0.44
N HIS A 39 -16.24 26.50 1.25
CA HIS A 39 -16.15 27.26 2.50
C HIS A 39 -15.21 26.61 3.53
N TYR A 40 -15.22 25.28 3.63
CA TYR A 40 -14.41 24.51 4.58
C TYR A 40 -13.18 23.85 3.95
N HIS A 41 -12.71 24.35 2.80
CA HIS A 41 -11.63 23.70 2.03
C HIS A 41 -10.36 23.45 2.86
N ILE A 42 -9.97 24.41 3.71
CA ILE A 42 -8.79 24.29 4.60
C ILE A 42 -8.98 23.15 5.62
N LEU A 43 -10.13 23.09 6.29
CA LEU A 43 -10.43 22.05 7.27
C LEU A 43 -10.46 20.67 6.61
N ILE A 44 -11.08 20.54 5.43
CA ILE A 44 -11.08 19.31 4.63
C ILE A 44 -9.66 18.89 4.25
N THR A 45 -8.81 19.84 3.86
CA THR A 45 -7.41 19.58 3.47
C THR A 45 -6.56 19.13 4.67
N ILE A 46 -6.72 19.76 5.83
CA ILE A 46 -6.06 19.36 7.08
C ILE A 46 -6.48 17.94 7.44
N PHE A 47 -7.79 17.65 7.35
CA PHE A 47 -8.32 16.33 7.67
C PHE A 47 -7.82 15.24 6.70
N ASP A 48 -7.80 15.52 5.39
CA ASP A 48 -7.23 14.61 4.38
C ASP A 48 -5.74 14.35 4.65
N THR A 49 -4.99 15.39 5.04
CA THR A 49 -3.57 15.27 5.39
C THR A 49 -3.38 14.42 6.66
N PHE A 50 -4.22 14.61 7.67
CA PHE A 50 -4.21 13.77 8.87
C PHE A 50 -4.47 12.29 8.54
N VAL A 51 -5.46 12.01 7.68
CA VAL A 51 -5.73 10.64 7.22
C VAL A 51 -4.54 10.06 6.46
N ILE A 52 -3.90 10.85 5.58
CA ILE A 52 -2.69 10.43 4.87
C ILE A 52 -1.58 10.09 5.87
N CYS A 53 -1.36 10.90 6.91
CA CYS A 53 -0.36 10.61 7.95
C CYS A 53 -0.61 9.25 8.64
N VAL A 54 -1.87 8.94 8.98
CA VAL A 54 -2.22 7.62 9.54
C VAL A 54 -1.86 6.49 8.56
N PHE A 55 -2.16 6.66 7.27
CA PHE A 55 -1.79 5.66 6.25
C PHE A 55 -0.29 5.55 6.01
N VAL A 56 0.47 6.65 6.07
CA VAL A 56 1.94 6.65 6.00
C VAL A 56 2.51 5.81 7.14
N ILE A 57 2.05 6.05 8.37
CA ILE A 57 2.51 5.32 9.55
C ILE A 57 2.21 3.82 9.38
N ASP A 58 0.99 3.46 8.94
CA ASP A 58 0.63 2.07 8.65
C ASP A 58 1.54 1.43 7.60
N LEU A 59 1.84 2.15 6.52
CA LEU A 59 2.74 1.67 5.47
C LEU A 59 4.18 1.49 5.97
N ILE A 60 4.67 2.38 6.84
CA ILE A 60 5.99 2.24 7.46
C ILE A 60 6.06 0.96 8.29
N PHE A 61 5.03 0.68 9.11
CA PHE A 61 4.95 -0.57 9.87
C PHE A 61 4.98 -1.81 8.95
N LEU A 62 4.24 -1.74 7.85
CA LEU A 62 4.19 -2.80 6.85
C LEU A 62 5.56 -2.98 6.15
N ALA A 63 6.27 -1.89 5.90
CA ALA A 63 7.61 -1.88 5.31
C ALA A 63 8.65 -2.47 6.26
N VAL A 64 8.64 -2.07 7.54
CA VAL A 64 9.55 -2.60 8.57
C VAL A 64 9.37 -4.10 8.78
N ARG A 65 8.12 -4.58 8.68
CA ARG A 65 7.79 -6.00 8.81
C ARG A 65 8.05 -6.82 7.53
N ALA A 66 8.21 -6.17 6.38
CA ALA A 66 8.48 -6.85 5.12
C ALA A 66 9.93 -7.37 5.11
N LYS A 67 10.11 -8.66 4.82
CA LYS A 67 11.43 -9.31 4.81
C LYS A 67 12.35 -8.83 3.68
N SER A 68 11.78 -8.23 2.63
CA SER A 68 12.57 -7.66 1.53
C SER A 68 11.85 -6.51 0.85
N THR A 69 12.63 -5.51 0.45
CA THR A 69 12.15 -4.30 -0.25
C THR A 69 11.48 -4.66 -1.57
N VAL A 70 12.05 -5.61 -2.32
CA VAL A 70 11.46 -6.09 -3.60
C VAL A 70 10.09 -6.71 -3.39
N TYR A 71 9.92 -7.50 -2.32
CA TYR A 71 8.62 -8.08 -1.98
C TYR A 71 7.61 -7.00 -1.61
N PHE A 72 8.06 -6.00 -0.85
CA PHE A 72 7.24 -4.88 -0.42
C PHE A 72 6.69 -4.09 -1.60
N PHE A 73 7.54 -3.63 -2.52
CA PHE A 73 7.07 -2.90 -3.70
C PHE A 73 6.16 -3.76 -4.59
N LYS A 74 6.42 -5.06 -4.74
CA LYS A 74 5.59 -5.92 -5.61
C LYS A 74 4.20 -6.22 -5.03
N HIS A 75 4.07 -6.27 -3.71
CA HIS A 75 2.79 -6.61 -3.04
C HIS A 75 2.01 -5.39 -2.54
N TYR A 76 2.69 -4.30 -2.19
CA TYR A 76 2.07 -3.11 -1.59
C TYR A 76 2.16 -1.87 -2.50
N TRP A 77 2.40 -2.05 -3.81
CA TRP A 77 2.44 -0.93 -4.77
C TRP A 77 1.17 -0.08 -4.75
N LEU A 78 0.01 -0.69 -4.56
CA LEU A 78 -1.27 0.04 -4.44
C LEU A 78 -1.31 0.91 -3.18
N ASP A 79 -0.85 0.40 -2.04
CA ASP A 79 -0.79 1.19 -0.81
C ASP A 79 0.21 2.36 -0.94
N ILE A 80 1.33 2.14 -1.63
CA ILE A 80 2.32 3.19 -1.92
C ILE A 80 1.70 4.30 -2.79
N ILE A 81 1.00 3.94 -3.87
CA ILE A 81 0.29 4.91 -4.72
C ILE A 81 -0.80 5.64 -3.95
N ALA A 82 -1.51 4.94 -3.08
CA ALA A 82 -2.60 5.48 -2.28
C ALA A 82 -2.12 6.57 -1.31
N ILE A 83 -0.90 6.44 -0.79
CA ILE A 83 -0.29 7.39 0.15
C ILE A 83 0.43 8.54 -0.56
N PHE A 84 0.71 8.36 -1.85
CA PHE A 84 1.47 9.32 -2.62
C PHE A 84 0.73 10.67 -2.72
N PRO A 85 1.34 11.79 -2.27
CA PRO A 85 0.70 13.10 -2.28
C PRO A 85 0.77 13.70 -3.68
N PHE A 86 0.01 13.14 -4.62
CA PHE A 86 -0.01 13.54 -6.04
C PHE A 86 -0.23 15.04 -6.21
N VAL A 87 -1.06 15.67 -5.38
CA VAL A 87 -1.32 17.12 -5.43
C VAL A 87 -0.06 17.93 -5.11
N LEU A 88 0.74 17.51 -4.11
CA LEU A 88 2.00 18.18 -3.78
C LEU A 88 3.02 18.01 -4.89
N MET A 89 3.11 16.81 -5.49
CA MET A 89 4.00 16.57 -6.62
C MET A 89 3.61 17.42 -7.83
N MET A 90 2.32 17.48 -8.18
CA MET A 90 1.84 18.30 -9.30
C MET A 90 2.04 19.80 -9.05
N ASN A 91 1.84 20.27 -7.82
CA ASN A 91 2.15 21.65 -7.45
C ASN A 91 3.64 21.95 -7.58
N LEU A 92 4.51 21.02 -7.17
CA LEU A 92 5.95 21.16 -7.32
C LEU A 92 6.35 21.19 -8.80
N ILE A 93 5.85 20.25 -9.61
CA ILE A 93 6.09 20.20 -11.06
C ILE A 93 5.61 21.49 -11.72
N SER A 94 4.43 22.00 -11.35
CA SER A 94 3.89 23.25 -11.89
C SER A 94 4.75 24.45 -11.53
N ARG A 95 5.21 24.56 -10.28
CA ARG A 95 6.13 25.64 -9.85
C ARG A 95 7.47 25.56 -10.57
N VAL A 96 8.05 24.35 -10.67
CA VAL A 96 9.31 24.12 -11.39
C VAL A 96 9.15 24.50 -12.86
N TYR A 97 8.06 24.07 -13.51
CA TYR A 97 7.76 24.45 -14.89
C TYR A 97 7.60 25.96 -15.07
N GLN A 98 6.92 26.65 -14.14
CA GLN A 98 6.79 28.11 -14.17
C GLN A 98 8.15 28.81 -14.06
N VAL A 99 9.05 28.31 -13.21
CA VAL A 99 10.41 28.85 -13.08
C VAL A 99 11.19 28.63 -14.38
N PHE A 100 11.17 27.42 -14.96
CA PHE A 100 11.84 27.15 -16.23
C PHE A 100 11.26 27.98 -17.39
N ALA A 101 9.94 28.15 -17.44
CA ALA A 101 9.28 28.98 -18.44
C ALA A 101 9.63 30.47 -18.27
N ALA A 102 9.71 30.97 -17.04
CA ALA A 102 10.11 32.35 -16.75
C ALA A 102 11.59 32.60 -17.12
N THR A 103 12.48 31.65 -16.87
CA THR A 103 13.89 31.74 -17.25
C THR A 103 14.07 31.67 -18.78
N GLY A 104 13.26 30.88 -19.49
CA GLY A 104 13.23 30.84 -20.95
C GLY A 104 12.70 32.14 -21.60
N LYS A 105 11.85 32.90 -20.90
CA LYS A 105 11.29 34.18 -21.36
C LYS A 105 12.27 35.36 -21.29
N LEU A 106 13.35 35.28 -20.53
CA LEU A 106 14.38 36.34 -20.48
C LEU A 106 15.14 36.48 -21.81
N ALA A 107 15.16 35.46 -22.67
CA ALA A 107 15.72 35.54 -24.02
C ALA A 107 14.73 36.08 -25.07
N ILE A 108 13.45 36.29 -24.71
CA ILE A 108 12.33 36.54 -25.64
C ILE A 108 11.57 37.84 -25.25
N GLY A 109 12.30 38.88 -24.83
CA GLY A 109 11.70 40.17 -24.44
C GLY A 109 10.89 40.88 -25.54
N GLN A 110 11.03 40.49 -26.81
CA GLN A 110 10.32 41.08 -27.95
C GLN A 110 8.95 40.43 -28.27
N ALA A 111 8.61 39.24 -27.77
CA ALA A 111 7.32 38.59 -28.08
C ALA A 111 6.18 38.98 -27.11
N ILE A 112 6.51 39.66 -26.02
CA ILE A 112 5.59 39.97 -24.90
C ILE A 112 4.43 40.89 -25.33
N LEU A 113 4.62 41.73 -26.35
CA LEU A 113 3.54 42.56 -26.91
C LEU A 113 2.48 41.74 -27.68
N HIS A 114 2.80 40.53 -28.14
CA HIS A 114 1.85 39.60 -28.78
C HIS A 114 1.20 38.61 -27.78
N GLU A 115 1.77 38.47 -26.58
CA GLU A 115 1.40 37.44 -25.58
C GLU A 115 0.18 37.82 -24.71
N SER A 116 -0.35 39.04 -24.82
CA SER A 116 -1.55 39.48 -24.08
C SER A 116 -2.82 38.68 -24.46
N LEU A 117 -2.85 38.11 -25.67
CA LEU A 117 -3.89 37.18 -26.13
C LEU A 117 -3.71 35.76 -25.55
N GLU A 118 -2.48 35.35 -25.20
CA GLU A 118 -2.20 34.04 -24.60
C GLU A 118 -2.40 34.01 -23.09
N ALA A 119 -2.38 35.17 -22.42
CA ALA A 119 -2.78 35.27 -21.01
C ALA A 119 -4.21 34.74 -20.77
N LYS A 120 -5.14 34.94 -21.73
CA LYS A 120 -6.48 34.31 -21.71
C LYS A 120 -6.44 32.79 -21.86
N LYS A 121 -5.52 32.25 -22.68
CA LYS A 121 -5.28 30.80 -22.76
C LYS A 121 -4.72 30.25 -21.46
N GLY A 122 -3.81 30.98 -20.80
CA GLY A 122 -3.27 30.65 -19.48
C GLY A 122 -4.35 30.53 -18.40
N ILE A 123 -5.30 31.46 -18.35
CA ILE A 123 -6.45 31.41 -17.42
C ILE A 123 -7.38 30.22 -17.74
N SER A 124 -7.62 29.94 -19.02
CA SER A 124 -8.42 28.77 -19.43
C SER A 124 -7.73 27.44 -19.09
N ALA A 125 -6.40 27.37 -19.24
CA ALA A 125 -5.59 26.21 -18.87
C ALA A 125 -5.52 26.02 -17.35
N LEU A 126 -5.44 27.11 -16.58
CA LEU A 126 -5.51 27.10 -15.12
C LEU A 126 -6.87 26.58 -14.63
N SER A 127 -7.97 27.04 -15.23
CA SER A 127 -9.32 26.60 -14.87
C SER A 127 -9.58 25.12 -15.20
N LYS A 128 -9.00 24.64 -16.31
CA LYS A 128 -9.01 23.21 -16.69
C LYS A 128 -8.12 22.39 -15.75
N ALA A 129 -6.95 22.89 -15.38
CA ALA A 129 -6.06 22.25 -14.41
C ALA A 129 -6.69 22.14 -13.02
N GLY A 130 -7.44 23.14 -12.57
CA GLY A 130 -8.17 23.09 -11.29
C GLY A 130 -9.25 22.00 -11.25
N ARG A 131 -10.06 21.88 -12.32
CA ARG A 131 -11.03 20.78 -12.47
C ARG A 131 -10.33 19.42 -12.54
N PHE A 132 -9.25 19.32 -13.29
CA PHE A 132 -8.50 18.06 -13.42
C PHE A 132 -7.84 17.64 -12.10
N ALA A 133 -7.29 18.60 -11.34
CA ALA A 133 -6.73 18.37 -10.02
C ALA A 133 -7.80 17.87 -9.03
N ARG A 134 -9.04 18.38 -9.11
CA ARG A 134 -10.17 17.92 -8.30
C ARG A 134 -10.52 16.46 -8.63
N TRP A 135 -10.62 16.10 -9.92
CA TRP A 135 -10.87 14.71 -10.35
C TRP A 135 -9.74 13.75 -9.97
N ILE A 136 -8.48 14.16 -10.12
CA ILE A 136 -7.33 13.38 -9.66
C ILE A 136 -7.41 13.17 -8.14
N ARG A 137 -7.73 14.21 -7.38
CA ARG A 137 -7.85 14.14 -5.92
C ARG A 137 -8.93 13.16 -5.49
N ILE A 138 -10.12 13.22 -6.11
CA ILE A 138 -11.21 12.28 -5.88
C ILE A 138 -10.80 10.85 -6.26
N GLY A 139 -10.17 10.69 -7.43
CA GLY A 139 -9.69 9.38 -7.91
C GLY A 139 -8.69 8.73 -6.96
N VAL A 140 -7.70 9.49 -6.49
CA VAL A 140 -6.71 9.00 -5.50
C VAL A 140 -7.39 8.62 -4.19
N ARG A 141 -8.37 9.41 -3.72
CA ARG A 141 -9.13 9.08 -2.51
C ARG A 141 -9.97 7.81 -2.67
N MET A 142 -10.62 7.62 -3.82
CA MET A 142 -11.35 6.39 -4.14
C MET A 142 -10.42 5.17 -4.16
N VAL A 143 -9.24 5.29 -4.78
CA VAL A 143 -8.22 4.24 -4.77
C VAL A 143 -7.85 3.88 -3.32
N ARG A 144 -7.61 4.86 -2.44
CA ARG A 144 -7.33 4.60 -1.01
C ARG A 144 -8.44 3.79 -0.34
N VAL A 145 -9.70 4.19 -0.53
CA VAL A 145 -10.85 3.46 0.05
C VAL A 145 -10.87 2.02 -0.44
N VAL A 146 -10.72 1.81 -1.75
CA VAL A 146 -10.77 0.47 -2.36
C VAL A 146 -9.61 -0.39 -1.88
N THR A 147 -8.37 0.12 -1.93
CA THR A 147 -7.16 -0.62 -1.56
C THR A 147 -7.16 -1.00 -0.07
N LYS A 148 -7.62 -0.10 0.81
CA LYS A 148 -7.67 -0.37 2.27
C LYS A 148 -8.97 -1.02 2.74
N SER A 149 -10.01 -1.11 1.90
CA SER A 149 -11.24 -1.80 2.25
C SER A 149 -10.94 -3.25 2.65
N ARG A 150 -11.64 -3.75 3.68
CA ARG A 150 -11.42 -5.09 4.26
C ARG A 150 -11.47 -6.24 3.25
N LEU A 151 -12.03 -6.01 2.07
CA LEU A 151 -12.09 -6.97 0.97
C LEU A 151 -10.70 -7.36 0.43
N PHE A 152 -9.78 -6.40 0.27
CA PHE A 152 -8.43 -6.68 -0.24
C PHE A 152 -7.49 -7.22 0.84
N THR A 153 -7.60 -6.73 2.07
CA THR A 153 -6.83 -7.26 3.21
C THR A 153 -7.22 -8.70 3.55
N HIS A 154 -8.49 -9.09 3.41
CA HIS A 154 -8.91 -10.49 3.60
C HIS A 154 -8.38 -11.42 2.49
N PHE A 155 -8.28 -10.91 1.26
CA PHE A 155 -7.67 -11.64 0.13
C PHE A 155 -6.17 -11.87 0.37
N HIS A 156 -5.44 -10.84 0.79
CA HIS A 156 -4.00 -10.95 1.11
C HIS A 156 -3.72 -11.80 2.35
N ALA A 157 -4.53 -11.67 3.40
CA ALA A 157 -4.41 -12.50 4.60
C ALA A 157 -4.64 -13.99 4.29
N ARG A 158 -5.64 -14.31 3.45
CA ARG A 158 -5.87 -15.69 2.98
C ARG A 158 -4.68 -16.24 2.18
N HIS A 159 -4.08 -15.44 1.31
CA HIS A 159 -2.94 -15.88 0.51
C HIS A 159 -1.69 -16.21 1.36
N HIS A 160 -1.44 -15.42 2.42
CA HIS A 160 -0.35 -15.69 3.37
C HIS A 160 -0.62 -16.90 4.26
N LEU A 161 -1.84 -17.04 4.77
CA LEU A 161 -2.25 -18.20 5.56
C LEU A 161 -2.20 -19.49 4.73
N ALA A 162 -2.63 -19.45 3.46
CA ALA A 162 -2.56 -20.57 2.53
C ALA A 162 -1.12 -21.06 2.30
N LYS A 163 -0.16 -20.15 2.03
CA LYS A 163 1.26 -20.52 1.88
C LYS A 163 1.86 -21.10 3.17
N ARG A 164 1.49 -20.57 4.33
CA ARG A 164 2.00 -21.04 5.62
C ARG A 164 1.46 -22.44 5.96
N ASN A 165 0.20 -22.71 5.63
CA ASN A 165 -0.43 -24.03 5.80
C ASN A 165 0.13 -25.07 4.83
N LEU A 166 0.40 -24.70 3.58
CA LEU A 166 1.06 -25.58 2.61
C LEU A 166 2.46 -26.00 3.08
N LYS A 167 3.25 -25.06 3.63
CA LYS A 167 4.59 -25.34 4.15
C LYS A 167 4.56 -26.26 5.38
N LYS A 168 3.57 -26.08 6.27
CA LYS A 168 3.33 -26.98 7.41
C LYS A 168 2.95 -28.40 6.95
N GLY A 169 2.05 -28.52 5.98
CA GLY A 169 1.63 -29.82 5.43
C GLY A 169 2.78 -30.58 4.75
N TYR A 170 3.65 -29.88 4.02
CA TYR A 170 4.85 -30.48 3.43
C TYR A 170 5.81 -31.03 4.50
N ASN A 171 6.10 -30.24 5.54
CA ASN A 171 6.94 -30.69 6.65
C ASN A 171 6.36 -31.88 7.40
N GLN A 172 5.04 -31.91 7.64
CA GLN A 172 4.40 -33.06 8.30
C GLN A 172 4.52 -34.34 7.46
N ARG A 173 4.27 -34.27 6.14
CA ARG A 173 4.44 -35.42 5.24
C ARG A 173 5.89 -35.89 5.15
N ALA A 174 6.85 -34.98 5.18
CA ALA A 174 8.28 -35.32 5.22
C ALA A 174 8.65 -36.05 6.52
N VAL A 175 8.16 -35.57 7.67
CA VAL A 175 8.36 -36.20 8.98
C VAL A 175 7.69 -37.57 9.06
N GLU A 176 6.48 -37.74 8.54
CA GLU A 176 5.80 -39.04 8.46
C GLU A 176 6.58 -40.04 7.59
N LYS A 177 7.04 -39.62 6.41
CA LYS A 177 7.87 -40.47 5.53
C LYS A 177 9.15 -40.89 6.23
N ALA A 178 9.81 -39.98 6.96
CA ALA A 178 11.00 -40.29 7.75
C ALA A 178 10.70 -41.31 8.87
N ARG A 179 9.60 -41.12 9.62
CA ARG A 179 9.16 -42.05 10.67
C ARG A 179 8.82 -43.44 10.11
N ALA A 180 8.11 -43.51 8.99
CA ALA A 180 7.76 -44.77 8.34
C ALA A 180 9.01 -45.52 7.83
N LYS A 181 9.98 -44.79 7.24
CA LYS A 181 11.28 -45.35 6.83
C LYS A 181 12.06 -45.91 8.02
N ASN A 182 12.10 -45.17 9.13
CA ASN A 182 12.80 -45.58 10.35
C ASN A 182 12.15 -46.82 10.99
N LYS A 183 10.80 -46.89 11.01
CA LYS A 183 10.04 -48.07 11.48
C LYS A 183 10.32 -49.30 10.61
N LYS A 184 10.36 -49.16 9.28
CA LYS A 184 10.74 -50.23 8.35
C LYS A 184 12.17 -50.73 8.59
N MET A 185 13.14 -49.82 8.79
CA MET A 185 14.53 -50.20 9.12
C MET A 185 14.60 -50.99 10.43
N LYS A 186 13.93 -50.55 11.49
CA LYS A 186 13.89 -51.26 12.78
C LYS A 186 13.28 -52.65 12.66
N MET A 187 12.18 -52.81 11.92
CA MET A 187 11.58 -54.13 11.67
C MET A 187 12.51 -55.05 10.88
N ASN A 188 13.19 -54.53 9.86
CA ASN A 188 14.15 -55.31 9.07
C ASN A 188 15.37 -55.72 9.90
N ALA A 189 15.90 -54.83 10.75
CA ALA A 189 16.98 -55.14 11.68
C ALA A 189 16.57 -56.23 12.69
N LYS A 190 15.36 -56.13 13.27
CA LYS A 190 14.82 -57.14 14.18
C LYS A 190 14.68 -58.51 13.49
N LYS A 191 14.09 -58.56 12.29
CA LYS A 191 13.99 -59.80 11.49
C LYS A 191 15.36 -60.43 11.22
N ARG A 192 16.38 -59.62 10.88
CA ARG A 192 17.75 -60.10 10.68
C ARG A 192 18.36 -60.67 11.96
N SER A 193 18.16 -60.01 13.10
CA SER A 193 18.66 -60.51 14.40
C SER A 193 18.05 -61.87 14.76
N ILE A 194 16.74 -62.04 14.58
CA ILE A 194 16.02 -63.30 14.86
C ILE A 194 16.52 -64.41 13.94
N LYS A 195 16.69 -64.11 12.64
CA LYS A 195 17.21 -65.08 11.66
C LYS A 195 18.64 -65.55 12.02
N ASN A 196 19.49 -64.64 12.49
CA ASN A 196 20.85 -64.96 12.91
C ASN A 196 20.88 -65.82 14.19
N ILE A 197 20.01 -65.54 15.15
CA ILE A 197 19.88 -66.34 16.38
C ILE A 197 19.41 -67.77 16.04
N ALA A 198 18.40 -67.90 15.17
CA ALA A 198 17.92 -69.21 14.72
C ALA A 198 19.00 -70.02 13.99
N LYS A 199 19.84 -69.36 13.19
CA LYS A 199 20.95 -70.02 12.47
C LYS A 199 22.05 -70.54 13.42
N ARG A 200 22.28 -69.89 14.57
CA ARG A 200 23.29 -70.33 15.55
C ARG A 200 22.85 -71.49 16.44
N ARG A 201 21.56 -71.84 16.44
CA ARG A 201 20.98 -72.95 17.24
C ARG A 201 20.87 -74.26 16.46
N LYS A 202 21.15 -74.24 15.15
CA LYS A 202 21.26 -75.43 14.30
C LYS A 202 22.73 -75.70 14.07
#